data_AF-A0A0Q9RCG9-F1
#
_entry.id   AF-A0A0Q9RCG9-F1
#
_cell.length_a   1.000
_cell.length_b   1.000
_cell.length_c   1.000
_cell.angle_alpha   90.00
_cell.angle_beta   90.00
_cell.angle_gamma   90.00
#
_symmetry.space_group_name_H-M   'P 1'
#
loop_
_entity.id
_entity.type
_entity.pdbx_description
1 polymer ?
#
loop_
_entity_poly.entity_id
_entity_poly.type
_entity_poly.pdbx_seq_one_letter_code
_entity_poly.pdbx_strand_id
1 'polypeptide(L)'
;MLLYGIISSDAHDGWSTTLPIQVWARAFDTTATATAASASNAASKILTRLEDRQLITRARKGRERNVRVTLLREDGSGKAYQRPGLNNEDRFFRLPHIFWTEGWYKDLDLPATAMLLVALHEKPGFQLPAEKVPFWYGWSADTAERGFKRLQELHVLSITERVKKAPLSPTGLTTVNEYNLAGPFGQDQINALVNKYSRSRTRTPMNQEDPKK
;
A
#
# COMPACT_ATOMS: atom_id res chain seq x y z
N MET A 1 3.71 -3.87 13.28
CA MET A 1 2.73 -4.30 14.29
C MET A 1 1.28 -4.27 13.78
N LEU A 2 0.81 -3.22 13.06
CA LEU A 2 -0.55 -3.17 12.50
C LEU A 2 -0.90 -4.30 11.52
N LEU A 3 0.07 -4.73 10.69
CA LEU A 3 -0.11 -5.80 9.69
C LEU A 3 -0.51 -7.14 10.32
N TYR A 4 -0.03 -7.52 11.50
CA TYR A 4 -0.34 -8.84 12.06
C TYR A 4 -1.76 -8.92 12.65
N GLY A 5 -2.31 -7.79 13.13
CA GLY A 5 -3.60 -7.77 13.82
C GLY A 5 -4.82 -7.88 12.91
N ILE A 6 -4.73 -7.43 11.66
CA ILE A 6 -5.87 -7.42 10.72
C ILE A 6 -5.97 -8.75 9.92
N ILE A 7 -4.87 -9.50 9.82
CA ILE A 7 -4.81 -10.74 9.03
C ILE A 7 -5.12 -11.97 9.90
N SER A 8 -5.09 -11.85 11.23
CA SER A 8 -5.53 -12.92 12.13
C SER A 8 -7.04 -12.86 12.30
N SER A 9 -7.76 -13.63 11.49
CA SER A 9 -9.21 -13.76 11.58
C SER A 9 -9.62 -14.46 12.87
N ASP A 10 -10.55 -13.89 13.63
CA ASP A 10 -11.16 -14.56 14.81
C ASP A 10 -12.50 -15.25 14.48
N ALA A 11 -12.95 -15.16 13.23
CA ALA A 11 -14.28 -15.55 12.83
C ALA A 11 -14.32 -16.36 11.52
N HIS A 12 -15.36 -17.19 11.39
CA HIS A 12 -15.62 -18.05 10.24
C HIS A 12 -15.81 -17.30 8.90
N ASP A 13 -16.01 -15.98 8.94
CA ASP A 13 -16.10 -15.11 7.75
C ASP A 13 -14.72 -14.70 7.20
N GLY A 14 -13.62 -15.02 7.89
CA GLY A 14 -12.24 -14.91 7.42
C GLY A 14 -11.64 -13.50 7.37
N TRP A 15 -12.44 -12.46 7.55
CA TRP A 15 -12.03 -11.05 7.38
C TRP A 15 -12.44 -10.14 8.54
N SER A 16 -12.82 -10.71 9.68
CA SER A 16 -13.08 -9.99 10.92
C SER A 16 -11.99 -10.21 11.96
N THR A 17 -11.76 -9.17 12.76
CA THR A 17 -10.97 -9.26 13.98
C THR A 17 -11.69 -8.51 15.11
N THR A 18 -11.85 -9.16 16.27
CA THR A 18 -12.38 -8.53 17.48
C THR A 18 -11.26 -8.25 18.48
N LEU A 19 -11.04 -6.98 18.81
CA LEU A 19 -10.04 -6.56 19.81
C LEU A 19 -10.57 -5.44 20.72
N PRO A 20 -10.04 -5.30 21.95
CA PRO A 20 -10.27 -4.13 22.78
C PRO A 20 -9.80 -2.85 22.08
N ILE A 21 -10.50 -1.72 22.30
CA ILE A 21 -10.17 -0.44 21.66
C ILE A 21 -8.73 0.03 21.95
N GLN A 22 -8.16 -0.33 23.09
CA GLN A 22 -6.78 0.01 23.46
C GLN A 22 -5.75 -0.72 22.57
N VAL A 23 -6.07 -1.92 22.08
CA VAL A 23 -5.21 -2.65 21.14
C VAL A 23 -5.25 -1.97 19.78
N TRP A 24 -6.42 -1.55 19.31
CA TRP A 24 -6.55 -0.72 18.10
C TRP A 24 -5.80 0.61 18.24
N ALA A 25 -5.85 1.24 19.41
CA ALA A 25 -5.12 2.48 19.68
C ALA A 25 -3.60 2.33 19.54
N ARG A 26 -3.04 1.21 20.03
CA ARG A 26 -1.63 0.86 19.82
C ARG A 26 -1.34 0.53 18.36
N ALA A 27 -2.25 -0.17 17.69
CA ALA A 27 -2.08 -0.53 16.29
C ALA A 27 -1.97 0.72 15.40
N PHE A 28 -2.84 1.71 15.62
CA PHE A 28 -2.81 3.01 14.91
C PHE A 28 -1.75 3.99 15.43
N ASP A 29 -0.89 3.56 16.36
CA ASP A 29 0.16 4.38 16.98
C ASP A 29 -0.37 5.67 17.68
N THR A 30 -1.67 5.69 18.02
CA THR A 30 -2.30 6.82 18.72
C THR A 30 -1.84 6.97 20.17
N THR A 31 -1.10 5.98 20.68
CA THR A 31 -0.53 5.97 22.04
C THR A 31 0.80 6.70 22.15
N ALA A 32 1.43 7.12 21.04
CA ALA A 32 2.77 7.70 21.05
C ALA A 32 2.87 9.03 21.85
N THR A 33 1.81 9.84 21.85
CA THR A 33 1.80 11.19 22.45
C THR A 33 0.58 11.47 23.35
N ALA A 34 -0.26 10.47 23.62
CA ALA A 34 -1.55 10.67 24.25
C ALA A 34 -1.79 9.76 25.45
N THR A 35 -2.60 10.23 26.41
CA THR A 35 -3.10 9.40 27.51
C THR A 35 -3.94 8.23 26.97
N ALA A 36 -4.06 7.14 27.73
CA ALA A 36 -4.80 5.96 27.30
C ALA A 36 -6.25 6.25 26.86
N ALA A 37 -6.93 7.16 27.56
CA ALA A 37 -8.29 7.60 27.21
C ALA A 37 -8.32 8.40 25.90
N SER A 38 -7.38 9.33 25.73
CA SER A 38 -7.28 10.13 24.50
C SER A 38 -6.90 9.28 23.28
N ALA A 39 -5.95 8.35 23.44
CA ALA A 39 -5.57 7.40 22.40
C ALA A 39 -6.75 6.51 21.95
N SER A 40 -7.55 6.02 22.90
CA SER A 40 -8.75 5.21 22.59
C SER A 40 -9.81 6.03 21.82
N ASN A 41 -9.99 7.31 22.17
CA ASN A 41 -10.87 8.21 21.44
C ASN A 41 -10.35 8.49 20.02
N ALA A 42 -9.04 8.70 19.85
CA ALA A 42 -8.42 8.88 18.54
C ALA A 42 -8.60 7.63 17.67
N ALA A 43 -8.36 6.44 18.21
CA ALA A 43 -8.60 5.17 17.52
C ALA A 43 -10.07 5.03 17.08
N SER A 44 -11.01 5.39 17.95
CA SER A 44 -12.45 5.35 17.63
C SER A 44 -12.82 6.31 16.50
N LYS A 45 -12.21 7.51 16.45
CA LYS A 45 -12.39 8.47 15.35
C LYS A 45 -11.79 7.95 14.04
N ILE A 46 -10.63 7.31 14.08
CA ILE A 46 -10.02 6.67 12.90
C ILE A 46 -10.94 5.58 12.35
N LEU A 47 -11.42 4.67 13.20
CA LEU A 47 -12.36 3.62 12.80
C LEU A 47 -13.66 4.20 12.22
N THR A 48 -14.19 5.27 12.80
CA THR A 48 -15.37 5.96 12.26
C THR A 48 -15.11 6.49 10.85
N ARG A 49 -13.97 7.16 10.63
CA ARG A 49 -13.60 7.65 9.29
C ARG A 49 -13.43 6.53 8.27
N LEU A 50 -12.94 5.36 8.68
CA LEU A 50 -12.81 4.20 7.80
C LEU A 50 -14.18 3.59 7.45
N GLU A 51 -15.10 3.55 8.41
CA GLU A 51 -16.50 3.12 8.21
C GLU A 51 -17.27 4.10 7.31
N ASP A 52 -17.12 5.41 7.53
CA ASP A 52 -17.74 6.46 6.71
C ASP A 52 -17.29 6.37 5.24
N ARG A 53 -16.05 5.90 5.01
CA ARG A 53 -15.48 5.66 3.68
C ARG A 53 -15.82 4.27 3.11
N GLN A 54 -16.66 3.50 3.80
CA GLN A 54 -17.09 2.16 3.39
C GLN A 54 -15.92 1.19 3.21
N LEU A 55 -14.83 1.35 3.98
CA LEU A 55 -13.66 0.48 3.96
C LEU A 55 -13.73 -0.64 5.01
N ILE A 56 -14.52 -0.42 6.06
CA ILE A 56 -14.77 -1.40 7.12
C ILE A 56 -16.22 -1.32 7.58
N THR A 57 -16.71 -2.37 8.23
CA THR A 57 -17.85 -2.29 9.14
C THR A 57 -17.37 -2.48 10.57
N ARG A 58 -18.08 -1.87 11.54
CA ARG A 58 -17.81 -2.07 12.96
C ARG A 58 -19.01 -2.68 13.67
N ALA A 59 -18.73 -3.58 14.61
CA ALA A 59 -19.72 -4.07 15.56
C ALA A 59 -19.13 -4.08 16.96
N ARG A 60 -19.95 -3.79 17.97
CA ARG A 60 -19.58 -4.03 19.37
C ARG A 60 -19.89 -5.49 19.70
N LYS A 61 -18.95 -6.19 20.35
CA LYS A 61 -19.14 -7.59 20.74
C LYS A 61 -18.87 -7.77 22.24
N GLY A 62 -19.88 -8.17 23.02
CA GLY A 62 -19.73 -8.47 24.45
C GLY A 62 -19.61 -7.24 25.38
N ARG A 63 -19.22 -7.49 26.64
CA ARG A 63 -19.20 -6.49 27.73
C ARG A 63 -17.95 -5.59 27.73
N GLU A 64 -16.80 -6.08 27.26
CA GLU A 64 -15.51 -5.40 27.40
C GLU A 64 -15.16 -4.45 26.24
N ARG A 65 -16.03 -3.52 25.84
CA ARG A 65 -15.75 -2.50 24.79
C ARG A 65 -15.00 -3.05 23.56
N ASN A 66 -15.23 -4.32 23.23
CA ASN A 66 -14.52 -4.99 22.16
C ASN A 66 -15.12 -4.52 20.85
N VAL A 67 -14.25 -4.11 19.95
CA VAL A 67 -14.63 -3.62 18.63
C VAL A 67 -14.24 -4.69 17.63
N ARG A 68 -15.27 -5.28 17.03
CA ARG A 68 -15.12 -6.12 15.85
C ARG A 68 -15.04 -5.22 14.63
N VAL A 69 -13.96 -5.36 13.88
CA VAL A 69 -13.75 -4.69 12.60
C VAL A 69 -13.81 -5.76 11.52
N THR A 70 -14.60 -5.54 10.48
CA THR A 70 -14.69 -6.41 9.31
C THR A 70 -14.29 -5.64 8.07
N LEU A 71 -13.38 -6.19 7.26
CA LEU A 71 -12.91 -5.55 6.04
C LEU A 71 -14.00 -5.53 4.95
N LEU A 72 -14.09 -4.39 4.26
CA LEU A 72 -14.85 -4.23 3.02
C LEU A 72 -13.88 -4.04 1.85
N ARG A 73 -14.41 -4.01 0.64
CA ARG A 73 -13.63 -3.76 -0.58
C ARG A 73 -13.03 -2.35 -0.53
N GLU A 74 -11.77 -2.25 -0.94
CA GLU A 74 -10.93 -1.06 -0.82
C GLU A 74 -11.32 0.10 -1.75
N ASP A 75 -12.22 -0.14 -2.72
CA ASP A 75 -12.73 0.87 -3.64
C ASP A 75 -13.83 1.77 -3.06
N GLY A 76 -14.21 1.55 -1.79
CA GLY A 76 -15.27 2.32 -1.12
C GLY A 76 -16.69 1.95 -1.57
N SER A 77 -16.87 0.85 -2.31
CA SER A 77 -18.19 0.37 -2.73
C SER A 77 -19.03 -0.21 -1.60
N GLY A 78 -18.42 -0.48 -0.43
CA GLY A 78 -19.07 -1.12 0.71
C GLY A 78 -19.31 -2.63 0.54
N LYS A 79 -18.85 -3.23 -0.56
CA LYS A 79 -18.97 -4.67 -0.81
C LYS A 79 -18.06 -5.48 0.12
N ALA A 80 -18.41 -6.74 0.36
CA ALA A 80 -17.59 -7.64 1.16
C ALA A 80 -16.19 -7.80 0.56
N TYR A 81 -15.16 -7.76 1.40
CA TYR A 81 -13.79 -7.99 0.98
C TYR A 81 -13.62 -9.41 0.42
N GLN A 82 -12.84 -9.52 -0.66
CA GLN A 82 -12.45 -10.79 -1.24
C GLN A 82 -10.95 -10.78 -1.49
N ARG A 83 -10.26 -11.84 -1.05
CA ARG A 83 -8.81 -11.97 -1.23
C ARG A 83 -8.46 -11.92 -2.73
N PRO A 84 -7.58 -10.99 -3.16
CA PRO A 84 -7.06 -10.97 -4.52
C PRO A 84 -6.43 -12.31 -4.89
N GLY A 85 -6.69 -12.79 -6.10
CA GLY A 85 -6.21 -14.05 -6.65
C GLY A 85 -7.29 -15.13 -6.77
N LEU A 86 -7.75 -15.70 -5.65
CA LEU A 86 -8.56 -16.93 -5.69
C LEU A 86 -9.98 -16.70 -6.25
N ASN A 87 -10.68 -15.71 -5.71
CA ASN A 87 -12.07 -15.39 -6.07
C ASN A 87 -12.22 -13.96 -6.61
N ASN A 88 -11.11 -13.24 -6.71
CA ASN A 88 -11.07 -11.84 -7.07
C ASN A 88 -9.91 -11.59 -8.05
N GLU A 89 -10.24 -11.18 -9.28
CA GLU A 89 -9.27 -10.85 -10.33
C GLU A 89 -8.72 -9.42 -10.23
N ASP A 90 -9.10 -8.67 -9.18
CA ASP A 90 -8.58 -7.33 -8.91
C ASP A 90 -7.03 -7.35 -8.93
N ARG A 91 -6.48 -6.41 -9.69
CA ARG A 91 -5.03 -6.19 -9.73
C ARG A 91 -4.61 -5.51 -8.44
N PHE A 92 -3.52 -6.00 -7.86
CA PHE A 92 -2.93 -5.44 -6.65
C PHE A 92 -1.48 -5.02 -6.89
N PHE A 93 -1.04 -3.98 -6.18
CA PHE A 93 0.36 -3.56 -6.20
C PHE A 93 1.17 -4.48 -5.28
N ARG A 94 2.39 -4.79 -5.70
CA ARG A 94 3.37 -5.50 -4.86
C ARG A 94 4.34 -4.47 -4.31
N LEU A 95 4.12 -4.09 -3.06
CA LEU A 95 5.03 -3.20 -2.35
C LEU A 95 6.12 -4.04 -1.65
N PRO A 96 7.41 -3.81 -1.91
CA PRO A 96 8.49 -4.53 -1.23
C PRO A 96 8.45 -4.30 0.28
N HIS A 97 8.76 -5.35 1.06
CA HIS A 97 8.67 -5.30 2.53
C HIS A 97 9.55 -4.21 3.17
N ILE A 98 10.64 -3.83 2.49
CA ILE A 98 11.54 -2.75 2.88
C ILE A 98 10.80 -1.43 3.11
N PHE A 99 9.70 -1.18 2.38
CA PHE A 99 8.84 -0.01 2.55
C PHE A 99 8.40 0.16 4.01
N TRP A 100 8.09 -0.96 4.68
CA TRP A 100 7.63 -0.97 6.06
C TRP A 100 8.80 -1.06 7.04
N THR A 101 9.79 -1.90 6.78
CA THR A 101 10.86 -2.17 7.74
C THR A 101 11.86 -1.04 7.86
N GLU A 102 12.11 -0.31 6.77
CA GLU A 102 13.04 0.82 6.76
C GLU A 102 12.33 2.16 7.01
N GLY A 103 11.00 2.17 7.19
CA GLY A 103 10.28 3.37 7.57
C GLY A 103 9.89 4.31 6.43
N TRP A 104 10.00 3.90 5.17
CA TRP A 104 9.65 4.71 3.99
C TRP A 104 8.24 5.31 4.04
N TYR A 105 7.28 4.65 4.68
CA TYR A 105 5.93 5.18 4.92
C TYR A 105 5.88 6.48 5.76
N LYS A 106 6.97 6.84 6.44
CA LYS A 106 7.12 8.10 7.20
C LYS A 106 7.84 9.17 6.39
N ASP A 107 8.78 8.76 5.55
CA ASP A 107 9.65 9.68 4.80
C ASP A 107 8.99 10.19 3.50
N LEU A 108 8.06 9.39 2.96
CA LEU A 108 7.27 9.71 1.78
C LEU A 108 5.99 10.43 2.19
N ASP A 109 5.79 11.62 1.61
CA ASP A 109 4.51 12.30 1.69
C ASP A 109 3.47 11.63 0.78
N LEU A 110 2.22 12.07 0.86
CA LEU A 110 1.13 11.46 0.10
C LEU A 110 1.35 11.55 -1.43
N PRO A 111 1.79 12.70 -1.99
CA PRO A 111 2.14 12.78 -3.41
C PRO A 111 3.25 11.80 -3.81
N ALA A 112 4.36 11.71 -3.06
CA ALA A 112 5.45 10.79 -3.37
C ALA A 112 5.00 9.33 -3.25
N THR A 113 4.18 9.01 -2.25
CA THR A 113 3.60 7.67 -2.08
C THR A 113 2.73 7.30 -3.28
N ALA A 114 1.88 8.21 -3.75
CA ALA A 114 1.05 7.98 -4.94
C ALA A 114 1.91 7.72 -6.19
N MET A 115 2.93 8.55 -6.43
CA MET A 115 3.83 8.39 -7.57
C MET A 115 4.69 7.13 -7.48
N LEU A 116 5.05 6.68 -6.27
CA LEU A 116 5.74 5.40 -6.08
C LEU A 116 4.84 4.24 -6.51
N LEU A 117 3.55 4.26 -6.16
CA LEU A 117 2.60 3.22 -6.57
C LEU A 117 2.41 3.20 -8.10
N VAL A 118 2.36 4.36 -8.74
CA VAL A 118 2.34 4.47 -10.22
C VAL A 118 3.60 3.84 -10.81
N ALA A 119 4.78 4.24 -10.31
CA ALA A 119 6.05 3.76 -10.83
C ALA A 119 6.24 2.25 -10.62
N LEU A 120 5.67 1.67 -9.56
CA LEU A 120 5.66 0.22 -9.31
C LEU A 120 4.71 -0.54 -10.24
N HIS A 121 3.71 0.13 -10.81
CA HIS A 121 2.77 -0.44 -11.77
C HIS A 121 3.29 -0.38 -13.20
N GLU A 122 3.92 0.73 -13.54
CA GLU A 122 4.44 1.01 -14.86
C GLU A 122 5.73 0.22 -15.14
N LYS A 123 6.06 0.08 -16.44
CA LYS A 123 7.32 -0.54 -16.85
C LYS A 123 8.49 0.43 -16.64
N PRO A 124 9.71 -0.05 -16.37
CA PRO A 124 10.90 0.80 -16.36
C PRO A 124 11.01 1.62 -17.66
N GLY A 125 11.36 2.90 -17.53
CA GLY A 125 11.43 3.83 -18.65
C GLY A 125 10.07 4.35 -19.09
N PHE A 126 9.07 4.35 -18.20
CA PHE A 126 7.75 4.87 -18.54
C PHE A 126 7.78 6.40 -18.70
N GLN A 127 6.89 6.88 -19.55
CA GLN A 127 6.69 8.30 -19.79
C GLN A 127 5.34 8.70 -19.23
N LEU A 128 5.32 9.72 -18.38
CA LEU A 128 4.09 10.24 -17.82
C LEU A 128 4.00 11.75 -18.06
N PRO A 129 3.35 12.19 -19.16
CA PRO A 129 3.07 13.59 -19.38
C PRO A 129 2.15 14.12 -18.27
N ALA A 130 2.55 15.22 -17.62
CA ALA A 130 1.81 15.79 -16.48
C ALA A 130 0.34 16.08 -16.82
N GLU A 131 0.06 16.50 -18.05
CA GLU A 131 -1.28 16.78 -18.58
C GLU A 131 -2.22 15.55 -18.58
N LYS A 132 -1.68 14.33 -18.63
CA LYS A 132 -2.47 13.09 -18.68
C LYS A 132 -2.74 12.51 -17.29
N VAL A 133 -1.98 12.91 -16.28
CA VAL A 133 -2.12 12.42 -14.89
C VAL A 133 -3.54 12.61 -14.35
N PRO A 134 -4.20 13.77 -14.51
CA PRO A 134 -5.56 13.94 -13.99
C PRO A 134 -6.56 12.97 -14.59
N PHE A 135 -6.41 12.68 -15.88
CA PHE A 135 -7.31 11.78 -16.59
C PHE A 135 -7.04 10.31 -16.27
N TRP A 136 -5.78 9.89 -16.21
CA TRP A 136 -5.42 8.48 -15.99
C TRP A 136 -5.54 8.04 -14.53
N TYR A 137 -5.23 8.95 -13.61
CA TYR A 137 -5.06 8.59 -12.21
C TYR A 137 -5.85 9.47 -11.23
N GLY A 138 -6.49 10.54 -11.71
CA GLY A 138 -7.33 11.41 -10.87
C GLY A 138 -6.54 12.40 -9.99
N TRP A 139 -5.23 12.50 -10.13
CA TRP A 139 -4.42 13.48 -9.41
C TRP A 139 -4.10 14.70 -10.28
N SER A 140 -3.98 15.88 -9.68
CA SER A 140 -3.53 17.06 -10.42
C SER A 140 -2.10 16.87 -10.95
N ALA A 141 -1.79 17.53 -12.07
CA ALA A 141 -0.43 17.57 -12.64
C ALA A 141 0.60 18.00 -11.59
N ASP A 142 0.31 19.08 -10.85
CA ASP A 142 1.13 19.60 -9.74
C ASP A 142 1.37 18.56 -8.62
N THR A 143 0.38 17.72 -8.29
CA THR A 143 0.56 16.65 -7.31
C THR A 143 1.54 15.59 -7.81
N ALA A 144 1.44 15.19 -9.09
CA ALA A 144 2.38 14.24 -9.67
C ALA A 144 3.79 14.81 -9.78
N GLU A 145 3.94 16.06 -10.22
CA GLU A 145 5.24 16.73 -10.32
C GLU A 145 5.95 16.81 -8.97
N ARG A 146 5.24 17.26 -7.92
CA ARG A 146 5.78 17.25 -6.54
C ARG A 146 6.16 15.84 -6.09
N GLY A 147 5.31 14.86 -6.35
CA GLY A 147 5.55 13.46 -5.98
C GLY A 147 6.81 12.91 -6.64
N PHE A 148 6.97 13.06 -7.95
CA PHE A 148 8.17 12.58 -8.66
C PHE A 148 9.43 13.34 -8.24
N LYS A 149 9.34 14.66 -8.06
CA LYS A 149 10.46 15.45 -7.55
C LYS A 149 10.91 14.95 -6.18
N ARG A 150 9.96 14.70 -5.27
CA ARG A 150 10.26 14.17 -3.94
C ARG A 150 10.91 12.78 -3.99
N LEU A 151 10.43 11.90 -4.88
CA LEU A 151 11.06 10.58 -5.10
C LEU A 151 12.48 10.68 -5.65
N GLN A 152 12.74 11.66 -6.52
CA GLN A 152 14.08 11.94 -7.05
C GLN A 152 15.03 12.44 -5.96
N GLU A 153 14.59 13.39 -5.13
CA GLU A 153 15.37 13.90 -3.98
C GLU A 153 15.76 12.79 -3.00
N LEU A 154 14.87 11.81 -2.82
CA LEU A 154 15.10 10.64 -1.96
C LEU A 154 15.88 9.51 -2.67
N HIS A 155 16.33 9.72 -3.90
CA HIS A 155 17.07 8.72 -4.70
C HIS A 155 16.29 7.40 -4.90
N VAL A 156 14.96 7.46 -4.80
CA VAL A 156 14.05 6.32 -5.03
C VAL A 156 13.66 6.21 -6.51
N LEU A 157 13.80 7.30 -7.26
CA LEU A 157 13.45 7.36 -8.67
C LEU A 157 14.45 8.24 -9.44
N SER A 158 14.81 7.85 -10.65
CA SER A 158 15.56 8.69 -11.59
C SER A 158 14.64 9.21 -12.70
N ILE A 159 14.83 10.48 -13.03
CA ILE A 159 14.12 11.18 -14.10
C ILE A 159 15.16 11.52 -15.17
N THR A 160 14.91 11.08 -16.41
CA THR A 160 15.75 11.42 -17.56
C THR A 160 14.91 12.12 -18.61
N GLU A 161 15.35 13.26 -19.09
CA GLU A 161 14.70 13.96 -20.19
C GLU A 161 15.06 13.29 -21.52
N ARG A 162 14.04 12.97 -22.32
CA ARG A 162 14.21 12.40 -23.64
C ARG A 162 13.53 13.27 -24.69
N VAL A 163 14.29 13.64 -25.72
CA VAL A 163 13.75 14.36 -26.87
C VAL A 163 13.08 13.37 -27.82
N LYS A 164 11.82 13.64 -28.17
CA LYS A 164 11.02 12.85 -29.11
C LYS A 164 10.57 13.73 -30.27
N LYS A 165 10.49 13.15 -31.47
CA LYS A 165 9.89 13.82 -32.63
C LYS A 165 8.41 14.08 -32.39
N ALA A 166 8.02 15.34 -32.52
CA ALA A 166 6.64 15.81 -32.40
C ALA A 166 6.36 16.73 -33.59
N PRO A 167 5.92 16.21 -34.74
CA PRO A 167 5.75 17.00 -35.96
C PRO A 167 4.76 18.16 -35.83
N LEU A 168 3.88 18.10 -34.83
CA LEU A 168 2.88 19.11 -34.52
C LEU A 168 3.37 20.17 -33.51
N SER A 169 4.60 20.06 -32.99
CA SER A 169 5.18 21.12 -32.16
C SER A 169 5.86 22.17 -33.05
N PRO A 170 5.96 23.44 -32.60
CA PRO A 170 6.60 24.51 -33.37
C PRO A 170 8.04 24.20 -33.84
N THR A 171 8.75 23.35 -33.11
CA THR A 171 10.14 22.96 -33.39
C THR A 171 10.27 21.56 -33.99
N GLY A 172 9.16 20.82 -34.16
CA GLY A 172 9.16 19.43 -34.61
C GLY A 172 9.65 18.42 -33.54
N LEU A 173 9.98 18.88 -32.34
CA LEU A 173 10.51 18.10 -31.21
C LEU A 173 9.73 18.43 -29.92
N THR A 174 9.68 17.46 -29.00
CA THR A 174 9.16 17.64 -27.65
C THR A 174 10.05 16.91 -26.65
N THR A 175 10.17 17.43 -25.44
CA THR A 175 10.88 16.76 -24.35
C THR A 175 9.88 16.02 -23.48
N VAL A 176 10.14 14.75 -23.22
CA VAL A 176 9.33 13.92 -22.32
C VAL A 176 10.20 13.39 -21.19
N ASN A 177 9.66 13.37 -19.98
CA ASN A 177 10.32 12.76 -18.84
C ASN A 177 10.16 11.24 -18.90
N GLU A 178 11.27 10.56 -18.74
CA GLU A 178 11.36 9.11 -18.61
C GLU A 178 11.72 8.76 -17.16
N TYR A 179 10.89 7.93 -16.53
CA TYR A 179 10.95 7.63 -15.11
C TYR A 179 11.41 6.19 -14.88
N ASN A 180 12.36 6.00 -13.97
CA ASN A 180 12.87 4.69 -13.58
C ASN A 180 12.99 4.57 -12.06
N LEU A 181 12.45 3.50 -11.48
CA LEU A 181 12.67 3.22 -10.06
C LEU A 181 14.14 2.91 -9.79
N ALA A 182 14.65 3.46 -8.70
CA ALA A 182 16.04 3.38 -8.27
C ALA A 182 16.14 3.00 -6.80
N GLY A 183 17.39 2.80 -6.33
CA GLY A 183 17.69 2.50 -4.95
C GLY A 183 16.95 1.25 -4.44
N PRO A 184 16.28 1.31 -3.28
CA PRO A 184 15.65 0.14 -2.66
C PRO A 184 14.48 -0.42 -3.48
N PHE A 185 13.83 0.42 -4.28
CA PHE A 185 12.67 0.03 -5.10
C PHE A 185 13.04 -0.26 -6.57
N GLY A 186 14.33 -0.23 -6.91
CA GLY A 186 14.80 -0.57 -8.26
C GLY A 186 14.38 -1.98 -8.67
N GLN A 187 14.03 -2.16 -9.94
CA GLN A 187 13.50 -3.43 -10.44
C GLN A 187 14.45 -4.61 -10.17
N ASP A 188 15.77 -4.39 -10.25
CA ASP A 188 16.79 -5.40 -9.97
C ASP A 188 16.78 -5.84 -8.50
N GLN A 189 16.63 -4.88 -7.57
CA GLN A 189 16.50 -5.15 -6.13
C GLN A 189 15.22 -5.92 -5.83
N ILE A 190 14.09 -5.50 -6.43
CA ILE A 190 12.80 -6.19 -6.27
C ILE A 190 12.90 -7.63 -6.79
N ASN A 191 13.46 -7.82 -7.98
CA ASN A 191 13.64 -9.14 -8.57
C ASN A 191 14.58 -10.03 -7.73
N ALA A 192 15.67 -9.45 -7.20
CA ALA A 192 16.59 -10.15 -6.31
C ALA A 192 15.89 -10.61 -5.01
N LEU A 193 15.08 -9.74 -4.40
CA LEU A 193 14.28 -10.07 -3.21
C LEU A 193 13.27 -11.19 -3.51
N VAL A 194 12.51 -11.07 -4.60
CA VAL A 194 11.53 -12.10 -5.01
C VAL A 194 12.22 -13.45 -5.21
N ASN A 195 13.38 -13.48 -5.89
CA ASN A 195 14.16 -14.69 -6.12
C ASN A 195 14.72 -15.30 -4.83
N LYS A 196 15.12 -14.47 -3.85
CA LYS A 196 15.59 -14.93 -2.54
C LYS A 196 14.48 -15.64 -1.77
N TYR A 197 13.27 -15.06 -1.73
CA TYR A 197 12.13 -15.62 -1.00
C TYR A 197 11.44 -16.79 -1.71
N SER A 198 11.51 -16.87 -3.05
CA SER A 198 11.00 -18.03 -3.78
C SER A 198 11.85 -19.28 -3.52
N ARG A 199 13.19 -19.14 -3.49
CA ARG A 199 14.13 -20.22 -3.19
C ARG A 199 14.06 -20.73 -1.76
N SER A 200 13.71 -19.88 -0.78
CA SER A 200 13.53 -20.31 0.61
C SER A 200 12.24 -21.11 0.81
N ARG A 201 11.18 -20.80 0.05
CA ARG A 201 9.91 -21.57 0.06
C ARG A 201 10.07 -23.00 -0.47
N THR A 202 10.94 -23.21 -1.45
CA THR A 202 11.18 -24.56 -2.00
C THR A 202 12.05 -25.45 -1.10
N ARG A 203 12.61 -24.91 0.00
CA ARG A 203 13.59 -25.60 0.86
C ARG A 203 13.03 -26.19 2.15
N THR A 204 11.71 -26.15 2.37
CA THR A 204 11.08 -26.89 3.49
C THR A 204 10.44 -28.17 2.95
N PRO A 205 11.13 -29.33 2.97
CA PRO A 205 10.43 -30.60 2.83
C PRO A 205 9.55 -30.79 4.08
N MET A 206 8.27 -30.96 3.80
CA MET A 206 7.24 -31.38 4.76
C MET A 206 7.56 -32.82 5.17
N ASN A 207 8.31 -33.01 6.26
CA ASN A 207 8.40 -34.32 6.91
C ASN A 207 7.00 -34.65 7.46
N GLN A 208 6.29 -35.51 6.74
CA GLN A 208 5.18 -36.29 7.27
C GLN A 208 5.75 -37.25 8.31
N GLU A 209 5.46 -37.00 9.59
CA GLU A 209 5.49 -38.06 10.59
C GLU A 209 4.21 -38.89 10.42
N ASP A 210 4.39 -40.12 9.93
CA ASP A 210 3.37 -41.17 9.88
C ASP A 210 2.85 -41.53 11.29
N PRO A 211 1.57 -41.89 11.44
CA PRO A 211 1.03 -42.36 12.71
C PRO A 211 1.49 -43.79 12.99
N LYS A 212 2.21 -44.00 14.09
CA LYS A 212 2.43 -45.36 14.64
C LYS A 212 1.27 -45.73 15.56
N LYS A 213 0.56 -46.77 15.11
CA LYS A 213 -0.31 -47.76 15.79
C LYS A 213 -0.53 -47.62 17.29
#